data_AF-A0A3D0G3H7-F1
#
_entry.id   AF-A0A3D0G3H7-F1
#
_cell.length_a   1.000
_cell.length_b   1.000
_cell.length_c   1.000
_cell.angle_alpha   90.00
_cell.angle_beta   90.00
_cell.angle_gamma   90.00
#
_symmetry.space_group_name_H-M   'P 1'
#
loop_
_entity.id
_entity.type
_entity.pdbx_description
1 polymer ?
#
loop_
_entity_poly.entity_id
_entity_poly.type
_entity_poly.pdbx_seq_one_letter_code
_entity_poly.pdbx_strand_id
1 'polypeptide(L)'
;MAPNPLIALIPEMNSDQRYAAAKNATRIIETGDPRKADAEAALQAIESFEIDAFRLRRMKVGVLDWEPHDGQYVMHGFHGDEVVATITYTDTHTSRRKNVFELRVGGVLRGDPFHHVADARTTGSRLFEEERGQA
;
A
#
# COMPACT_ATOMS: atom_id res chain seq x y z
N MET A 1 -3.33 12.43 -24.94
CA MET A 1 -3.88 12.63 -23.58
C MET A 1 -2.98 13.63 -22.87
N ALA A 2 -3.54 14.67 -22.26
CA ALA A 2 -2.76 15.52 -21.37
C ALA A 2 -2.34 14.69 -20.13
N PRO A 3 -1.14 14.91 -19.57
CA PRO A 3 -0.75 14.22 -18.34
C PRO A 3 -1.74 14.52 -17.22
N ASN A 4 -2.10 13.51 -16.42
CA ASN A 4 -2.98 13.69 -15.27
C ASN A 4 -2.36 14.77 -14.35
N PRO A 5 -3.01 15.94 -14.16
CA PRO A 5 -2.41 17.06 -13.44
C PRO A 5 -2.09 16.71 -11.98
N LEU A 6 -2.75 15.70 -11.43
CA LEU A 6 -2.46 15.18 -10.10
C LEU A 6 -1.04 14.61 -10.01
N ILE A 7 -0.56 13.91 -11.05
CA ILE A 7 0.77 13.27 -11.05
C ILE A 7 1.88 14.31 -10.90
N ALA A 8 1.76 15.45 -11.58
CA ALA A 8 2.75 16.54 -11.49
C ALA A 8 2.84 17.16 -10.09
N LEU A 9 1.75 17.09 -9.31
CA LEU A 9 1.66 17.70 -7.98
C LEU A 9 2.12 16.76 -6.85
N ILE A 10 2.32 15.45 -7.11
CA ILE A 10 2.67 14.46 -6.07
C ILE A 10 3.88 14.90 -5.21
N PRO A 11 4.99 15.44 -5.77
CA PRO A 11 6.14 15.87 -4.96
C PRO A 11 5.83 17.04 -4.01
N GLU A 12 4.82 17.85 -4.33
CA GLU A 12 4.40 18.99 -3.52
C GLU A 12 3.34 18.61 -2.47
N MET A 13 2.75 17.42 -2.59
CA MET A 13 1.77 16.93 -1.64
C MET A 13 2.42 16.53 -0.31
N ASN A 14 1.72 16.74 0.79
CA ASN A 14 2.03 16.07 2.06
C ASN A 14 1.45 14.65 2.09
N SER A 15 1.78 13.87 3.13
CA SER A 15 1.31 12.48 3.26
C SER A 15 -0.21 12.36 3.27
N ASP A 16 -0.93 13.27 3.94
CA ASP A 16 -2.40 13.25 4.01
C ASP A 16 -3.04 13.50 2.64
N GLN A 17 -2.46 14.40 1.84
CA GLN A 17 -2.92 14.69 0.49
C GLN A 17 -2.71 13.49 -0.44
N ARG A 18 -1.53 12.85 -0.38
CA ARG A 18 -1.27 11.60 -1.14
C ARG A 18 -2.20 10.48 -0.71
N TYR A 19 -2.40 10.31 0.60
CA TYR A 19 -3.33 9.34 1.15
C TYR A 19 -4.76 9.54 0.62
N ALA A 20 -5.27 10.77 0.66
CA ALA A 20 -6.60 11.10 0.16
C ALA A 20 -6.71 10.86 -1.36
N ALA A 21 -5.68 11.21 -2.12
CA ALA A 21 -5.61 10.98 -3.55
C ALA A 21 -5.61 9.49 -3.89
N ALA A 22 -4.77 8.68 -3.22
CA ALA A 22 -4.70 7.23 -3.39
C ALA A 22 -6.03 6.56 -3.02
N LYS A 23 -6.62 6.91 -1.87
CA LYS A 23 -7.94 6.40 -1.45
C LYS A 23 -9.01 6.70 -2.50
N ASN A 24 -9.03 7.92 -3.05
CA ASN A 24 -9.99 8.29 -4.09
C ASN A 24 -9.73 7.55 -5.41
N ALA A 25 -8.46 7.37 -5.80
CA ALA A 25 -8.09 6.60 -6.97
C ALA A 25 -8.57 5.15 -6.86
N THR A 26 -8.30 4.48 -5.73
CA THR A 26 -8.79 3.12 -5.44
C THR A 26 -10.30 3.02 -5.57
N ARG A 27 -11.04 3.95 -4.96
CA ARG A 27 -12.50 4.00 -5.08
C ARG A 27 -12.98 4.11 -6.55
N ILE A 28 -12.33 4.95 -7.35
CA ILE A 28 -12.65 5.10 -8.79
C ILE A 28 -12.41 3.78 -9.53
N ILE A 29 -11.28 3.11 -9.26
CA ILE A 29 -10.93 1.82 -9.85
C ILE A 29 -11.97 0.75 -9.52
N GLU A 30 -12.36 0.65 -8.25
CA GLU A 30 -13.33 -0.33 -7.75
C GLU A 30 -14.74 -0.11 -8.31
N THR A 31 -15.15 1.14 -8.51
CA THR A 31 -16.47 1.48 -9.08
C THR A 31 -16.56 1.29 -10.59
N GLY A 32 -15.45 1.02 -11.28
CA GLY A 32 -15.43 0.89 -12.75
C GLY A 32 -15.76 2.18 -13.50
N ASP A 33 -15.49 3.33 -12.87
CA ASP A 33 -15.70 4.66 -13.43
C ASP A 33 -14.89 4.84 -14.73
N PRO A 34 -15.39 5.59 -15.74
CA PRO A 34 -14.66 5.85 -16.99
C PRO A 34 -13.25 6.44 -16.82
N ARG A 35 -12.97 7.07 -15.67
CA ARG A 35 -11.65 7.60 -15.29
C ARG A 35 -10.71 6.56 -14.69
N LYS A 36 -11.06 5.28 -14.72
CA LYS A 36 -10.26 4.18 -14.16
C LYS A 36 -8.80 4.24 -14.60
N ALA A 37 -8.52 4.46 -15.89
CA ALA A 37 -7.14 4.54 -16.39
C ALA A 37 -6.34 5.69 -15.76
N ASP A 38 -6.97 6.87 -15.59
CA ASP A 38 -6.32 8.02 -14.95
C ASP A 38 -6.10 7.77 -13.45
N ALA A 39 -7.01 7.05 -12.80
CA ALA A 39 -6.90 6.65 -11.40
C ALA A 39 -5.81 5.60 -11.18
N GLU A 40 -5.69 4.60 -12.06
CA GLU A 40 -4.59 3.62 -12.05
C GLU A 40 -3.24 4.32 -12.21
N ALA A 41 -3.13 5.25 -13.17
CA ALA A 41 -1.91 6.03 -13.38
C ALA A 41 -1.56 6.91 -12.16
N ALA A 42 -2.55 7.53 -11.54
CA ALA A 42 -2.36 8.32 -10.32
C ALA A 42 -1.90 7.46 -9.15
N LEU A 43 -2.55 6.31 -8.91
CA LEU A 43 -2.22 5.41 -7.83
C LEU A 43 -0.80 4.87 -7.98
N GLN A 44 -0.44 4.42 -9.19
CA GLN A 44 0.91 3.93 -9.50
C GLN A 44 1.97 5.02 -9.29
N ALA A 45 1.68 6.27 -9.68
CA ALA A 45 2.62 7.38 -9.47
C ALA A 45 2.81 7.72 -7.99
N ILE A 46 1.74 7.66 -7.19
CA ILE A 46 1.81 7.85 -5.73
C ILE A 46 2.64 6.74 -5.09
N GLU A 47 2.34 5.48 -5.40
CA GLU A 47 3.08 4.33 -4.86
C GLU A 47 4.57 4.41 -5.23
N SER A 48 4.89 4.69 -6.49
CA SER A 48 6.29 4.83 -6.94
C SER A 48 7.03 5.94 -6.17
N PHE A 49 6.38 7.09 -5.97
CA PHE A 49 6.95 8.18 -5.20
C PHE A 49 7.19 7.80 -3.73
N GLU A 50 6.23 7.11 -3.10
CA GLU A 50 6.33 6.70 -1.70
C GLU A 50 7.40 5.61 -1.50
N ILE A 51 7.50 4.65 -2.43
CA ILE A 51 8.55 3.62 -2.44
C ILE A 51 9.95 4.23 -2.40
N ASP A 52 10.18 5.27 -3.20
CA ASP A 52 11.45 6.00 -3.23
C ASP A 52 11.64 6.86 -1.98
N ALA A 53 10.60 7.60 -1.55
CA ALA A 53 10.65 8.46 -0.38
C ALA A 53 10.96 7.70 0.92
N PHE A 54 10.50 6.45 1.02
CA PHE A 54 10.69 5.63 2.21
C PHE A 54 11.82 4.61 2.09
N ARG A 55 12.53 4.52 0.96
CA ARG A 55 13.57 3.50 0.72
C ARG A 55 14.60 3.38 1.84
N LEU A 56 15.10 4.51 2.35
CA LEU A 56 16.11 4.54 3.41
C LEU A 56 15.54 4.36 4.82
N ARG A 57 14.21 4.39 4.98
CA ARG A 57 13.50 4.27 6.26
C ARG A 57 12.83 2.91 6.44
N ARG A 58 13.06 1.98 5.52
CA ARG A 58 12.52 0.62 5.62
C ARG A 58 13.05 -0.07 6.87
N MET A 59 12.22 -0.90 7.47
CA MET A 59 12.50 -1.63 8.70
C MET A 59 12.35 -3.14 8.48
N LYS A 60 13.31 -3.91 8.99
CA LYS A 60 13.30 -5.36 8.84
C LYS A 60 12.29 -6.01 9.77
N VAL A 61 11.44 -6.88 9.21
CA VAL A 61 10.52 -7.75 9.96
C VAL A 61 10.59 -9.13 9.33
N GLY A 62 11.15 -10.12 10.04
CA GLY A 62 11.48 -11.42 9.45
C GLY A 62 12.46 -11.27 8.28
N VAL A 63 12.15 -11.90 7.15
CA VAL A 63 12.97 -11.79 5.92
C VAL A 63 12.67 -10.56 5.06
N LEU A 64 11.61 -9.81 5.35
CA LEU A 64 11.19 -8.66 4.54
C LEU A 64 11.65 -7.34 5.15
N ASP A 65 11.95 -6.38 4.28
CA ASP A 65 12.12 -4.98 4.63
C ASP A 65 10.81 -4.24 4.36
N TRP A 66 10.21 -3.64 5.37
CA TRP A 66 8.90 -2.99 5.28
C TRP A 66 9.02 -1.47 5.33
N GLU A 67 8.21 -0.77 4.54
CA GLU A 67 8.02 0.67 4.72
C GLU A 67 7.51 1.03 6.12
N PRO A 68 7.88 2.20 6.68
CA PRO A 68 7.32 2.68 7.94
C PRO A 68 5.81 2.91 7.83
N HIS A 69 5.11 3.10 8.96
CA HIS A 69 3.70 3.51 8.94
C HIS A 69 3.65 5.03 9.16
N ASP A 70 3.62 5.82 8.09
CA ASP A 70 3.82 7.28 8.10
C ASP A 70 2.76 8.01 7.24
N GLY A 71 1.50 7.57 7.38
CA GLY A 71 0.36 8.18 6.72
C GLY A 71 0.12 7.74 5.27
N GLN A 72 0.92 6.84 4.71
CA GLN A 72 0.67 6.32 3.36
C GLN A 72 -0.56 5.38 3.29
N TYR A 73 -1.21 5.36 2.13
CA TYR A 73 -2.41 4.55 1.89
C TYR A 73 -2.08 3.06 1.69
N VAL A 74 -0.94 2.78 1.06
CA VAL A 74 -0.38 1.43 0.87
C VAL A 74 1.02 1.40 1.45
N MET A 75 1.34 0.36 2.21
CA MET A 75 2.69 0.07 2.68
C MET A 75 3.23 -1.17 1.97
N HIS A 76 4.48 -1.11 1.54
CA HIS A 76 5.11 -2.19 0.80
C HIS A 76 6.09 -2.98 1.66
N GLY A 77 6.09 -4.30 1.45
CA GLY A 77 7.06 -5.25 1.99
C GLY A 77 7.96 -5.74 0.86
N PHE A 78 9.26 -5.66 1.09
CA PHE A 78 10.29 -5.92 0.09
C PHE A 78 11.12 -7.14 0.44
N HIS A 79 11.50 -7.90 -0.59
CA HIS A 79 12.57 -8.87 -0.52
C HIS A 79 13.68 -8.44 -1.47
N GLY A 80 14.73 -7.80 -0.92
CA GLY A 80 15.70 -7.05 -1.73
C GLY A 80 15.05 -5.77 -2.27
N ASP A 81 15.10 -5.57 -3.58
CA ASP A 81 14.46 -4.43 -4.26
C ASP A 81 13.05 -4.76 -4.79
N GLU A 82 12.58 -6.01 -4.66
CA GLU A 82 11.28 -6.45 -5.17
C GLU A 82 10.16 -6.26 -4.14
N VAL A 83 9.04 -5.65 -4.55
CA VAL A 83 7.80 -5.60 -3.76
C VAL A 83 7.12 -6.96 -3.81
N VAL A 84 7.04 -7.63 -2.67
CA VAL A 84 6.45 -8.98 -2.56
C VAL A 84 5.19 -9.02 -1.69
N ALA A 85 4.94 -7.95 -0.92
CA ALA A 85 3.76 -7.84 -0.08
C ALA A 85 3.27 -6.38 -0.01
N THR A 86 1.98 -6.20 0.22
CA THR A 86 1.37 -4.89 0.46
C THR A 86 0.39 -4.92 1.62
N ILE A 87 0.31 -3.81 2.35
CA ILE A 87 -0.68 -3.57 3.40
C ILE A 87 -1.47 -2.33 2.98
N THR A 88 -2.75 -2.51 2.69
CA THR A 88 -3.63 -1.44 2.20
C THR A 88 -4.63 -1.03 3.29
N TYR A 89 -4.88 0.28 3.40
CA TYR A 89 -5.92 0.80 4.27
C TYR A 89 -7.32 0.61 3.65
N THR A 90 -8.28 0.01 4.38
CA THR A 90 -9.62 -0.31 3.85
C THR A 90 -10.82 0.31 4.58
N ASP A 91 -10.57 1.18 5.56
CA ASP A 91 -11.58 1.95 6.30
C ASP A 91 -12.36 1.20 7.40
N THR A 92 -13.10 1.99 8.18
CA THR A 92 -13.27 1.85 9.63
C THR A 92 -14.60 1.16 10.00
N HIS A 93 -14.59 0.12 10.86
CA HIS A 93 -15.83 -0.48 11.39
C HIS A 93 -16.64 0.55 12.22
N THR A 94 -17.93 0.67 11.92
CA THR A 94 -18.85 1.80 12.21
C THR A 94 -19.32 1.95 13.67
N SER A 95 -18.50 1.66 14.68
CA SER A 95 -18.88 1.98 16.07
C SER A 95 -17.72 2.35 17.00
N ARG A 96 -16.47 2.03 16.66
CA ARG A 96 -15.25 2.51 17.33
C ARG A 96 -14.19 2.67 16.26
N ARG A 97 -13.74 3.90 16.01
CA ARG A 97 -12.83 4.20 14.90
C ARG A 97 -11.48 3.47 15.06
N LYS A 98 -11.36 2.27 14.49
CA LYS A 98 -10.11 1.52 14.40
C LYS A 98 -9.77 1.32 12.93
N ASN A 99 -8.58 1.76 12.55
CA ASN A 99 -8.05 1.52 11.22
C ASN A 99 -8.01 0.01 10.98
N VAL A 100 -8.40 -0.39 9.77
CA VAL A 100 -8.39 -1.77 9.32
C VAL A 100 -7.48 -1.85 8.10
N PHE A 101 -6.68 -2.91 8.06
CA PHE A 101 -5.64 -3.11 7.07
C PHE A 101 -5.80 -4.47 6.40
N GLU A 102 -5.75 -4.50 5.08
CA GLU A 102 -5.70 -5.73 4.30
C GLU A 102 -4.26 -6.06 3.94
N LEU A 103 -3.88 -7.32 4.07
CA LEU A 103 -2.56 -7.82 3.70
C LEU A 103 -2.66 -8.60 2.38
N ARG A 104 -1.78 -8.28 1.43
CA ARG A 104 -1.54 -9.11 0.25
C ARG A 104 -0.09 -9.58 0.24
N VAL A 105 0.12 -10.84 -0.13
CA VAL A 105 1.44 -11.45 -0.35
C VAL A 105 1.41 -12.10 -1.73
N GLY A 106 2.40 -11.83 -2.57
CA GLY A 106 2.41 -12.29 -3.97
C GLY A 106 1.16 -11.83 -4.76
N GLY A 107 0.59 -10.68 -4.42
CA GLY A 107 -0.62 -10.13 -5.03
C GLY A 107 -1.95 -10.73 -4.54
N VAL A 108 -1.90 -11.78 -3.70
CA VAL A 108 -3.11 -12.46 -3.21
C VAL A 108 -3.49 -11.96 -1.82
N LEU A 109 -4.77 -11.68 -1.59
CA LEU A 109 -5.31 -11.31 -0.29
C LEU A 109 -5.12 -12.44 0.72
N ARG A 110 -4.69 -12.11 1.94
CA ARG A 110 -4.36 -13.08 3.00
C ARG A 110 -5.14 -12.78 4.28
N GLY A 111 -5.94 -13.76 4.69
CA GLY A 111 -6.61 -13.78 5.99
C GLY A 111 -7.71 -12.73 6.14
N ASP A 112 -8.15 -12.58 7.39
CA ASP A 112 -9.06 -11.50 7.79
C ASP A 112 -8.33 -10.17 7.91
N PRO A 113 -9.04 -9.03 7.87
CA PRO A 113 -8.43 -7.73 8.02
C PRO A 113 -7.75 -7.53 9.39
N PHE A 114 -6.61 -6.86 9.38
CA PHE A 114 -5.79 -6.58 10.57
C PHE A 114 -6.17 -5.24 11.20
N HIS A 115 -6.01 -5.14 12.53
CA HIS A 115 -6.18 -3.88 13.27
C HIS A 115 -4.86 -3.16 13.58
N HIS A 116 -3.73 -3.86 13.40
CA HIS A 116 -2.40 -3.33 13.67
C HIS A 116 -1.46 -3.67 12.51
N VAL A 117 -0.75 -2.65 12.02
CA VAL A 117 0.25 -2.82 10.95
C VAL A 117 1.36 -3.79 11.36
N ALA A 118 1.77 -3.79 12.64
CA ALA A 118 2.81 -4.69 13.13
C ALA A 118 2.43 -6.18 12.96
N ASP A 119 1.17 -6.53 13.21
CA ASP A 119 0.65 -7.89 13.06
C ASP A 119 0.57 -8.29 11.59
N ALA A 120 0.13 -7.36 10.73
CA ALA A 120 0.09 -7.56 9.28
C ALA A 120 1.50 -7.76 8.70
N ARG A 121 2.50 -6.97 9.11
CA ARG A 121 3.89 -7.15 8.69
C ARG A 121 4.46 -8.49 9.11
N THR A 122 4.28 -8.85 10.39
CA THR A 122 4.76 -10.13 10.93
C THR A 122 4.13 -11.30 10.18
N THR A 123 2.84 -11.23 9.92
CA THR A 123 2.11 -12.25 9.16
C THR A 123 2.56 -12.31 7.71
N GLY A 124 2.74 -11.16 7.06
CA GLY A 124 3.20 -11.07 5.67
C GLY A 124 4.59 -11.66 5.48
N SER A 125 5.53 -11.34 6.37
CA SER A 125 6.87 -11.90 6.33
C SER A 125 6.86 -13.43 6.50
N ARG A 126 6.09 -13.94 7.47
CA ARG A 126 5.96 -15.38 7.69
C ARG A 126 5.37 -16.10 6.47
N LEU A 127 4.28 -15.57 5.90
CA LEU A 127 3.62 -16.18 4.74
C LEU A 127 4.54 -16.21 3.52
N PHE A 128 5.33 -15.16 3.29
CA PHE A 128 6.30 -15.14 2.20
C PHE A 128 7.39 -16.21 2.38
N GLU A 129 7.89 -16.42 3.60
CA GLU A 129 8.86 -17.49 3.87
C GLU A 129 8.26 -18.88 3.63
N GLU A 130 7.02 -19.11 4.07
CA GLU A 130 6.30 -20.36 3.84
C GLU A 130 6.10 -20.64 2.34
N GLU A 131 5.73 -19.63 1.56
CA GLU A 131 5.56 -19.74 0.10
C GLU A 131 6.89 -20.03 -0.61
N ARG A 132 8.00 -19.43 -0.16
CA ARG A 132 9.34 -19.69 -0.73
C ARG A 132 9.93 -21.03 -0.33
N GLY A 133 9.62 -21.55 0.86
CA GLY A 133 10.08 -22.86 1.32
C GLY A 133 9.34 -24.04 0.67
N GLN A 134 8.23 -23.76 -0.02
CA GLN A 134 7.42 -24.75 -0.75
C GLN A 134 7.73 -24.78 -2.26
N ALA A 135 8.61 -23.88 -2.75
CA ALA A 135 9.07 -23.78 -4.14
C ALA A 135 10.45 -24.42 -4.32
#